data_AF-A0A259NA83-F1
#
_entry.id   AF-A0A259NA83-F1
#
_cell.length_a   1.000
_cell.length_b   1.000
_cell.length_c   1.000
_cell.angle_alpha   90.00
_cell.angle_beta   90.00
_cell.angle_gamma   90.00
#
_symmetry.space_group_name_H-M   'P 1'
#
loop_
_entity.id
_entity.type
_entity.pdbx_description
1 polymer ?
#
loop_
_entity_poly.entity_id
_entity_poly.type
_entity_poly.pdbx_seq_one_letter_code
_entity_poly.pdbx_strand_id
1 'polypeptide(L)'
;MELRAIAAAKQVLGREIIIQSDADFTPPGKRKVRVVRHQLNGRRAEAHLRWYVAGKAFRSLPLTNSNVALSNSWKGSAACVSESQLELL
;
A
#
# COMPACT_ATOMS: atom_id res chain seq x y z
N MET A 1 19.25 -8.22 14.92
CA MET A 1 17.98 -8.83 15.38
C MET A 1 17.17 -9.34 14.18
N GLU A 2 17.06 -8.55 13.10
CA GLU A 2 16.44 -8.86 11.80
C GLU A 2 16.78 -10.25 11.20
N LEU A 3 18.06 -10.62 11.15
CA LEU A 3 18.50 -11.87 10.52
C LEU A 3 17.90 -13.15 11.14
N ARG A 4 17.65 -13.14 12.45
CA ARG A 4 17.01 -14.28 13.15
C ARG A 4 15.52 -14.37 12.83
N ALA A 5 14.84 -13.23 12.67
CA ALA A 5 13.42 -13.18 12.30
C ALA A 5 13.20 -13.67 10.86
N ILE A 6 14.10 -13.28 9.94
CA ILE A 6 14.07 -13.75 8.54
C ILE A 6 14.28 -15.26 8.47
N ALA A 7 15.27 -15.81 9.19
CA ALA A 7 15.53 -17.24 9.22
C ALA A 7 14.34 -18.04 9.80
N ALA A 8 13.74 -17.56 10.88
CA ALA A 8 12.55 -18.17 11.47
C ALA A 8 11.35 -18.15 10.51
N ALA A 9 11.12 -17.03 9.81
CA ALA A 9 10.06 -16.92 8.82
C ALA A 9 10.26 -17.89 7.63
N LYS A 10 11.50 -18.05 7.15
CA LYS A 10 11.85 -19.03 6.10
C LYS A 10 11.51 -20.46 6.54
N GLN A 11 11.86 -20.81 7.78
CA GLN A 11 11.60 -22.14 8.33
C GLN A 11 10.09 -22.42 8.49
N VAL A 12 9.30 -21.41 8.84
CA VAL A 12 7.83 -21.53 8.99
C VAL A 12 7.11 -21.61 7.65
N LEU A 13 7.54 -20.86 6.63
CA LEU A 13 6.86 -20.80 5.34
C LEU A 13 7.28 -21.90 4.36
N GLY A 14 8.42 -22.57 4.60
CA GLY A 14 8.98 -23.58 3.69
C GLY A 14 9.42 -23.03 2.33
N ARG A 15 9.47 -21.70 2.19
CA ARG A 15 9.85 -20.97 0.98
C ARG A 15 10.51 -19.66 1.34
N GLU A 16 11.45 -19.23 0.50
CA GLU A 16 12.07 -17.92 0.59
C GLU A 16 11.31 -16.91 -0.27
N ILE A 17 10.96 -15.77 0.31
CA ILE A 17 10.44 -14.62 -0.44
C ILE A 17 11.63 -13.69 -0.67
N ILE A 18 12.10 -13.64 -1.92
CA ILE A 18 13.13 -12.70 -2.36
C ILE A 18 12.42 -11.49 -2.96
N ILE A 19 12.48 -10.35 -2.28
CA ILE A 19 12.01 -9.08 -2.84
C ILE A 19 13.13 -8.56 -3.75
N GLN A 20 12.94 -8.67 -5.07
CA GLN A 20 13.96 -8.30 -6.06
C GLN A 20 14.02 -6.79 -6.32
N SER A 21 12.94 -6.05 -6.04
CA SER A 21 12.88 -4.61 -6.27
C SER A 21 11.74 -3.98 -5.46
N ASP A 22 11.96 -2.76 -4.99
CA ASP A 22 10.94 -1.90 -4.40
C ASP A 22 10.21 -1.05 -5.46
N ALA A 23 10.42 -1.36 -6.75
CA ALA A 23 9.77 -0.67 -7.85
C ALA A 23 8.24 -0.80 -7.82
N ASP A 24 7.58 0.31 -8.08
CA ASP A 24 6.13 0.41 -8.03
C ASP A 24 5.51 0.21 -9.42
N PHE A 25 5.05 -1.01 -9.67
CA PHE A 25 4.42 -1.38 -10.95
C PHE A 25 2.92 -1.07 -11.02
N THR A 26 2.37 -0.33 -10.07
CA THR A 26 0.95 0.04 -10.15
C THR A 26 0.75 1.10 -11.23
N PRO A 27 -0.07 0.85 -12.27
CA PRO A 27 -0.19 1.81 -13.36
C PRO A 27 -0.73 3.17 -12.90
N PRO A 28 -0.35 4.26 -13.59
CA PRO A 28 -0.86 5.59 -13.31
C PRO A 28 -2.39 5.62 -13.23
N GLY A 29 -2.94 6.35 -12.26
CA GLY A 29 -4.39 6.48 -12.07
C GLY A 29 -5.12 5.25 -11.52
N LYS A 30 -4.45 4.09 -11.34
CA LYS A 30 -5.05 2.90 -10.70
C LYS A 30 -5.14 3.01 -9.18
N ARG A 31 -4.43 3.98 -8.60
CA ARG A 31 -4.50 4.37 -7.19
C ARG A 31 -5.65 5.32 -6.94
N LYS A 32 -6.52 4.98 -5.99
CA LYS A 32 -7.57 5.89 -5.51
C LYS A 32 -7.65 5.82 -4.00
N VAL A 33 -7.83 6.97 -3.36
CA VAL A 33 -8.13 7.06 -1.92
C VAL A 33 -9.47 7.74 -1.75
N ARG A 34 -10.30 7.23 -0.83
CA ARG A 34 -11.61 7.80 -0.48
C ARG A 34 -11.72 7.94 1.03
N VAL A 35 -12.36 9.00 1.50
CA VAL A 35 -12.82 9.07 2.90
C VAL A 35 -14.10 8.24 3.00
N VAL A 36 -14.14 7.28 3.91
CA VAL A 36 -15.27 6.36 4.10
C VAL A 36 -15.69 6.36 5.56
N ARG A 37 -17.00 6.21 5.81
CA ARG A 37 -17.57 5.87 7.12
C ARG A 37 -18.43 4.63 6.93
N HIS A 38 -18.30 3.65 7.81
CA HIS A 38 -19.24 2.53 7.87
C HIS A 38 -20.30 2.83 8.92
N GLN A 39 -21.52 2.40 8.65
CA GLN A 39 -22.50 2.23 9.71
C GLN A 39 -22.43 0.77 10.12
N LEU A 40 -21.92 0.50 11.32
CA LEU A 40 -21.93 -0.84 11.89
C LEU A 40 -22.95 -0.84 13.03
N ASN A 41 -24.04 -1.59 12.88
CA ASN A 41 -25.04 -1.80 13.93
C ASN A 41 -25.58 -0.50 14.56
N GLY A 42 -25.91 0.50 13.74
CA GLY A 42 -26.47 1.78 14.19
C GLY A 42 -25.48 2.72 14.88
N ARG A 43 -24.23 2.30 15.13
CA ARG A 43 -23.16 3.19 15.61
C ARG A 43 -22.41 3.79 14.42
N ARG A 44 -22.20 5.10 14.44
CA ARG A 44 -21.35 5.79 13.46
C ARG A 44 -19.91 5.33 13.66
N ALA A 45 -19.36 4.56 12.71
CA ALA A 45 -17.94 4.25 12.74
C ALA A 45 -17.13 5.50 12.37
N GLU A 46 -15.93 5.59 12.92
CA GLU A 46 -15.01 6.68 12.64
C GLU A 46 -14.67 6.76 11.14
N ALA A 47 -14.46 7.98 10.68
CA ALA A 47 -14.02 8.22 9.31
C ALA A 47 -12.60 7.69 9.13
N HIS A 48 -12.35 7.04 8.01
CA HIS A 48 -11.04 6.53 7.64
C HIS A 48 -10.78 6.72 6.16
N LEU A 49 -9.50 6.76 5.80
CA LEU A 49 -9.05 6.75 4.42
C LEU A 49 -9.01 5.31 3.93
N ARG A 50 -9.73 5.00 2.85
CA ARG A 50 -9.70 3.70 2.18
C ARG A 50 -8.99 3.79 0.84
N TRP A 51 -7.91 3.03 0.72
CA TRP A 51 -7.09 2.90 -0.47
C TRP A 51 -7.59 1.77 -1.35
N TYR A 52 -7.67 2.08 -2.65
CA TYR A 52 -7.98 1.15 -3.71
C TYR A 52 -6.83 1.11 -4.71
N VAL A 53 -6.46 -0.10 -5.11
CA VAL A 53 -5.51 -0.35 -6.20
C VAL A 53 -6.23 -1.22 -7.22
N ALA A 54 -6.32 -0.74 -8.47
CA ALA A 54 -7.08 -1.41 -9.53
C ALA A 54 -8.52 -1.76 -9.13
N GLY A 55 -9.17 -0.90 -8.33
CA GLY A 55 -10.55 -1.08 -7.88
C GLY A 55 -10.72 -2.00 -6.66
N LYS A 56 -9.68 -2.70 -6.21
CA LYS A 56 -9.73 -3.56 -5.03
C LYS A 56 -9.29 -2.80 -3.79
N ALA A 57 -9.98 -3.02 -2.67
CA ALA A 57 -9.59 -2.46 -1.38
C ALA A 57 -8.24 -3.06 -0.97
N PHE A 58 -7.26 -2.18 -0.74
CA PHE A 58 -5.89 -2.57 -0.42
C PHE A 58 -5.55 -2.28 1.04
N ARG A 59 -5.92 -1.09 1.53
CA ARG A 59 -5.58 -0.62 2.88
C ARG A 59 -6.62 0.35 3.41
N SER A 60 -6.78 0.40 4.73
CA SER A 60 -7.55 1.43 5.43
C SER A 60 -6.68 2.09 6.49
N LEU A 61 -6.73 3.40 6.61
CA LEU A 61 -5.95 4.21 7.56
C LEU A 61 -6.87 5.14 8.34
N PRO A 62 -6.63 5.39 9.64
CA PRO A 62 -7.36 6.41 10.39
C PRO A 62 -7.28 7.77 9.71
N LEU A 63 -8.36 8.57 9.77
CA LEU A 63 -8.38 9.91 9.19
C LEU A 63 -7.61 10.88 10.09
N THR A 64 -6.31 10.99 9.87
CA THR A 64 -5.41 11.95 10.55
C THR A 64 -4.68 12.80 9.52
N ASN A 65 -4.21 14.00 9.91
CA ASN A 65 -3.46 14.89 9.01
C ASN A 65 -2.19 14.20 8.46
N SER A 66 -1.48 13.45 9.29
CA SER A 66 -0.30 12.68 8.87
C SER A 66 -0.65 11.64 7.80
N ASN A 67 -1.77 10.93 7.96
CA ASN A 67 -2.21 9.92 6.98
C ASN A 67 -2.75 10.56 5.70
N VAL A 68 -3.32 11.77 5.76
CA VAL A 68 -3.71 12.54 4.58
C VAL A 68 -2.48 12.98 3.79
N ALA A 69 -1.44 13.52 4.46
CA ALA A 69 -0.18 13.90 3.83
C ALA A 69 0.51 12.70 3.18
N LEU A 70 0.61 11.58 3.91
CA LEU A 70 1.13 10.31 3.38
C LEU A 70 0.31 9.83 2.18
N SER A 71 -1.02 9.93 2.25
CA SER A 71 -1.86 9.51 1.13
C SER A 71 -1.71 10.42 -0.10
N ASN A 72 -1.39 11.69 0.10
CA ASN A 72 -1.13 12.62 -1.01
C ASN A 72 0.21 12.32 -1.69
N SER A 73 1.27 11.98 -0.94
CA SER A 73 2.56 11.60 -1.56
C SER A 73 2.43 10.33 -2.40
N TRP A 74 1.69 9.33 -1.92
CA TRP A 74 1.46 8.07 -2.65
C TRP A 74 0.59 8.22 -3.89
N LYS A 75 -0.34 9.20 -3.91
CA LYS A 75 -1.11 9.52 -5.13
C LYS A 75 -0.21 10.08 -6.23
N GLY A 76 0.75 10.93 -5.87
CA GLY A 76 1.64 11.61 -6.81
C GLY A 76 2.77 10.73 -7.37
N SER A 77 3.21 9.71 -6.63
CA SER A 77 4.33 8.85 -7.03
C SER A 77 4.09 8.03 -8.31
N ALA A 78 2.83 7.86 -8.73
CA ALA A 78 2.50 7.10 -9.94
C ALA A 78 2.70 7.88 -11.26
N ALA A 79 3.03 9.17 -11.20
CA ALA A 79 3.17 10.03 -12.38
C ALA A 79 4.60 10.09 -12.94
N CYS A 80 5.59 9.48 -12.28
CA CYS A 80 6.99 9.51 -12.68
C CYS A 80 7.60 8.10 -12.59
N VAL A 81 7.26 7.24 -13.55
CA VAL A 81 8.12 6.11 -13.89
C VAL A 81 8.74 6.50 -15.22
N SER A 82 9.99 6.99 -15.18
CA SER A 82 10.73 7.24 -16.41
C SER A 82 10.98 5.90 -17.10
N GLU A 83 10.89 5.88 -18.44
CA GLU A 83 11.07 4.68 -19.27
C GLU A 83 12.39 3.92 -18.97
N SER A 84 13.36 4.59 -18.37
CA SER A 84 14.66 4.05 -17.94
C SER A 84 14.62 3.02 -16.80
N GLN A 85 13.49 2.82 -16.11
CA GLN A 85 13.41 1.78 -15.05
C GLN A 85 13.15 0.37 -15.61
N LEU A 86 12.80 0.24 -16.90
CA LEU A 86 12.54 -1.03 -17.56
C LEU A 86 13.77 -1.64 -18.26
N GLU A 87 14.92 -0.95 -18.31
CA GLU A 87 16.14 -1.48 -18.96
C GLU A 87 16.97 -2.43 -18.07
N LEU A 88 16.51 -2.76 -16.86
CA LEU A 88 17.26 -3.53 -15.87
C LEU A 88 16.61 -4.87 -15.44
N LEU A 89 15.62 -5.36 -16.21
CA LEU A 89 15.08 -6.71 -16.08
C LEU A 89 15.52 -7.58 -17.26
#